data_AF-A0A2T9JS15-F1
#
_entry.id   AF-A0A2T9JS15-F1
#
_cell.length_a   1.000
_cell.length_b   1.000
_cell.length_c   1.000
_cell.angle_alpha   90.00
_cell.angle_beta   90.00
_cell.angle_gamma   90.00
#
_symmetry.space_group_name_H-M   'P 1'
#
loop_
_entity.id
_entity.type
_entity.pdbx_description
1 polymer ?
#
loop_
_entity_poly.entity_id
_entity_poly.type
_entity_poly.pdbx_seq_one_letter_code
_entity_poly.pdbx_strand_id
1 'polypeptide(L)' 'MKPEPSIFDEIDEDADARRYAEAMDDIAAGRLIPNDEVCAWLESWGTPDEKPAPASWFK' A
#
# COMPACT_ATOMS: atom_id res chain seq x y z
N MET A 1 -10.02 -25.25 22.68
CA MET A 1 -9.90 -24.86 21.25
C MET A 1 -8.48 -24.40 21.03
N LYS A 2 -7.78 -24.81 19.96
CA LYS A 2 -6.56 -24.09 19.54
C LYS A 2 -7.00 -22.81 18.81
N PRO A 3 -6.36 -21.65 19.06
CA PRO A 3 -6.63 -20.44 18.27
C PRO A 3 -6.26 -20.69 16.81
N GLU A 4 -6.98 -20.06 15.90
CA GLU A 4 -6.56 -20.03 14.50
C GLU A 4 -5.20 -19.33 14.38
N PRO A 5 -4.35 -19.72 13.41
CA PRO A 5 -3.07 -19.07 13.14
C PRO A 5 -3.28 -17.58 12.86
N SER A 6 -2.32 -16.75 13.28
CA SER A 6 -2.36 -15.33 12.95
C SER A 6 -2.16 -15.14 11.45
N ILE A 7 -2.81 -14.14 10.86
CA ILE A 7 -2.51 -13.69 9.49
C ILE A 7 -1.06 -13.20 9.33
N PHE A 8 -0.37 -12.93 10.45
CA PHE A 8 1.04 -12.54 10.47
C PHE A 8 2.00 -13.73 10.62
N ASP A 9 1.48 -14.94 10.87
CA ASP A 9 2.30 -16.16 11.01
C ASP A 9 2.55 -16.84 9.64
N GLU A 10 1.82 -16.45 8.61
CA GLU A 10 1.98 -16.95 7.23
C GLU A 10 3.00 -16.10 6.48
N ILE A 11 4.18 -16.69 6.21
CA ILE A 11 5.19 -16.12 5.32
C ILE A 11 5.07 -16.81 3.96
N ASP A 12 4.74 -16.03 2.92
CA ASP A 12 4.73 -16.46 1.53
C ASP A 12 5.85 -15.73 0.77
N GLU A 13 7.04 -16.33 0.76
CA GLU A 13 8.23 -15.74 0.13
C GLU A 13 8.04 -15.51 -1.37
N ASP A 14 7.29 -16.38 -2.05
CA ASP A 14 7.01 -16.25 -3.47
C ASP A 14 6.07 -15.06 -3.73
N ALA A 15 5.08 -14.83 -2.87
CA ALA A 15 4.22 -13.64 -2.95
C ALA A 15 5.00 -12.36 -2.70
N ASP A 16 5.89 -12.35 -1.72
CA ASP A 16 6.71 -11.17 -1.43
C ASP A 16 7.70 -10.86 -2.56
N ALA A 17 8.30 -11.89 -3.18
CA ALA A 17 9.15 -11.72 -4.36
C ALA A 17 8.37 -11.14 -5.57
N ARG A 18 7.13 -11.59 -5.81
CA ARG A 18 6.27 -11.04 -6.86
C ARG A 18 5.93 -9.56 -6.60
N ARG A 19 5.51 -9.23 -5.38
CA ARG A 19 5.20 -7.84 -4.97
C ARG A 19 6.42 -6.93 -5.12
N TYR A 20 7.61 -7.41 -4.78
CA TYR A 20 8.84 -6.65 -4.95
C TYR A 20 9.14 -6.39 -6.43
N ALA A 21 9.01 -7.41 -7.29
CA ALA A 21 9.21 -7.25 -8.73
C ALA A 21 8.21 -6.25 -9.33
N GLU A 22 6.92 -6.34 -8.96
CA GLU A 22 5.88 -5.39 -9.37
C GLU A 22 6.23 -3.95 -8.98
N ALA A 23 6.66 -3.73 -7.73
CA ALA A 23 7.06 -2.41 -7.25
C ALA A 23 8.28 -1.84 -8.02
N MET A 24 9.24 -2.69 -8.40
CA MET A 24 10.38 -2.27 -9.22
C MET A 24 9.95 -1.88 -10.63
N ASP A 25 8.98 -2.59 -11.22
CA ASP A 25 8.40 -2.24 -12.52
C ASP A 25 7.63 -0.91 -12.46
N ASP A 26 6.94 -0.62 -11.36
CA ASP A 26 6.28 0.67 -11.14
C ASP A 26 7.29 1.82 -11.08
N ILE A 27 8.40 1.63 -10.37
CA ILE A 27 9.51 2.61 -10.30
C ILE A 27 10.06 2.85 -11.71
N ALA A 28 10.37 1.79 -12.45
CA ALA A 28 10.94 1.89 -13.79
C ALA A 28 10.00 2.59 -14.78
N ALA A 29 8.68 2.37 -14.64
CA ALA A 29 7.66 3.00 -15.46
C ALA A 29 7.25 4.41 -14.99
N GLY A 30 7.80 4.89 -13.87
CA GLY A 30 7.43 6.18 -13.27
C GLY A 30 6.01 6.23 -12.72
N ARG A 31 5.42 5.07 -12.38
CA ARG A 31 4.11 4.96 -11.71
C ARG A 31 4.25 5.24 -10.21
N LEU A 32 4.69 6.45 -9.89
CA LEU A 32 4.97 6.91 -8.54
C LEU A 32 4.06 8.06 -8.15
N ILE A 33 3.84 8.21 -6.85
CA ILE A 33 3.06 9.29 -6.27
C ILE A 33 4.01 10.23 -5.51
N PRO A 34 3.89 11.56 -5.67
CA PRO A 34 4.62 12.52 -4.87
C PRO A 34 4.40 12.33 -3.37
N ASN A 35 5.45 12.44 -2.57
CA ASN A 35 5.37 12.24 -1.12
C ASN A 35 4.46 13.27 -0.43
N ASP A 36 4.47 14.52 -0.90
CA ASP A 36 3.61 15.59 -0.38
C ASP A 36 2.12 15.30 -0.60
N GLU A 37 1.75 14.69 -1.73
CA GLU A 37 0.39 14.23 -2.00
C GLU A 37 -0.03 13.13 -1.00
N VAL A 38 0.86 12.17 -0.73
CA VAL A 38 0.61 11.11 0.27
C VAL A 38 0.47 11.70 1.68
N CYS A 39 1.35 12.62 2.08
CA CYS A 39 1.28 13.27 3.38
C CYS A 39 -0.01 14.07 3.56
N ALA A 40 -0.41 14.87 2.57
CA ALA A 40 -1.64 15.65 2.62
C ALA A 40 -2.89 14.77 2.74
N TRP A 41 -2.88 13.59 2.12
CA TRP A 41 -3.95 12.60 2.29
C TRP A 41 -3.96 12.00 3.70
N LEU A 42 -2.81 11.55 4.22
CA LEU A 42 -2.70 11.00 5.58
C LEU A 42 -3.11 12.00 6.66
N GLU A 43 -2.78 13.28 6.48
CA GLU A 43 -3.17 14.36 7.40
C GLU A 43 -4.69 14.58 7.47
N SER A 44 -5.41 14.20 6.41
CA SER A 44 -6.88 14.32 6.39
C SER A 44 -7.57 13.24 7.21
N TRP A 45 -6.91 12.11 7.48
CA TRP A 45 -7.51 10.95 8.14
C TRP A 45 -7.97 11.26 9.57
N GLY A 46 -9.19 10.83 9.90
CA GLY A 46 -9.78 11.06 11.22
C GLY A 46 -10.20 12.51 11.49
N THR A 47 -10.19 13.36 10.46
CA THR A 47 -10.68 14.74 10.53
C THR A 47 -12.04 14.87 9.83
N PRO A 48 -12.84 15.93 10.11
CA PRO A 48 -14.05 16.21 9.33
C PRO A 48 -13.80 16.43 7.83
N ASP A 49 -12.57 16.76 7.44
CA ASP A 49 -12.15 17.01 6.07
C ASP A 49 -11.42 15.80 5.44
N GLU A 50 -11.63 14.59 5.96
CA GLU A 50 -11.02 13.37 5.44
C GLU A 50 -11.28 13.21 3.93
N LYS A 51 -10.19 13.03 3.18
CA LYS A 51 -10.22 12.92 1.72
C LYS A 51 -10.06 11.46 1.28
N PRO A 52 -10.73 11.05 0.20
CA PRO A 52 -10.45 9.75 -0.39
C PRO A 52 -9.00 9.69 -0.87
N ALA A 53 -8.42 8.48 -0.88
CA ALA A 53 -7.15 8.27 -1.55
C ALA A 53 -7.26 8.68 -3.04
N PRO A 54 -6.23 9.28 -3.63
CA PRO A 54 -6.26 9.65 -5.04
C PRO A 54 -6.55 8.44 -5.93
N ALA A 55 -7.55 8.57 -6.80
CA ALA A 55 -8.03 7.45 -7.62
C ALA A 55 -6.96 6.90 -8.58
N SER A 56 -5.94 7.69 -8.91
CA SER A 56 -4.78 7.29 -9.72
C SER A 56 -3.96 6.17 -9.08
N TRP A 57 -4.07 5.96 -7.77
CA TRP A 57 -3.28 4.96 -7.03
C TRP A 57 -3.79 3.53 -7.21
N PHE A 58 -5.06 3.33 -7.58
CA PHE A 58 -5.71 2.02 -7.67
C PHE A 58 -5.71 1.42 -9.09
N LYS A 59 -4.72 1.76 -9.91
CA LYS A 59 -4.64 1.29 -11.30
C LYS A 59 -4.06 -0.11 -11.41
#